data_AF-A0A366ILN0-F1
#
_entry.id   AF-A0A366ILN0-F1
#
_cell.length_a   1.000
_cell.length_b   1.000
_cell.length_c   1.000
_cell.angle_alpha   90.00
_cell.angle_beta   90.00
_cell.angle_gamma   90.00
#
_symmetry.space_group_name_H-M   'P 1'
#
loop_
_entity.id
_entity.type
_entity.pdbx_description
1 polymer ?
#
loop_
_entity_poly.entity_id
_entity_poly.type
_entity_poly.pdbx_seq_one_letter_code
_entity_poly.pdbx_strand_id
1 'polypeptide(L)' 'MADRFPWMLALSEGDQETCARDILNAARASFSTHQAHLAIAEITSWRETAIAIAAGLGDGRVQWLDEPENVERP' A
#
# COMPACT_ATOMS: atom_id res chain seq x y z
N MET A 1 4.60 4.39 15.27
CA MET A 1 3.39 4.43 14.42
C MET A 1 2.66 3.10 14.42
N ALA A 2 3.37 1.97 14.36
CA ALA A 2 2.77 0.63 14.49
C ALA A 2 1.96 0.43 15.80
N ASP A 3 2.24 1.21 16.85
CA ASP A 3 1.44 1.27 18.07
C ASP A 3 -0.01 1.74 17.85
N ARG A 4 -0.26 2.56 16.82
CA ARG A 4 -1.60 3.01 16.41
C ARG A 4 -2.13 2.30 15.18
N PHE A 5 -1.23 1.81 14.35
CA PHE A 5 -1.54 1.11 13.11
C PHE A 5 -0.84 -0.27 13.10
N PRO A 6 -1.36 -1.27 13.86
CA PRO A 6 -0.69 -2.56 14.00
C PRO A 6 -0.49 -3.30 12.68
N TRP A 7 -1.33 -3.04 11.67
CA TRP A 7 -1.20 -3.59 10.34
C TRP A 7 0.13 -3.21 9.65
N MET A 8 0.78 -2.12 10.04
CA MET A 8 2.08 -1.73 9.48
C MET A 8 3.17 -2.78 9.74
N LEU A 9 3.00 -3.65 10.75
CA LEU A 9 3.97 -4.72 11.05
C LEU A 9 4.04 -5.81 9.97
N ALA A 10 3.07 -5.86 9.06
CA ALA A 10 3.13 -6.74 7.90
C ALA A 10 4.07 -6.21 6.80
N LEU A 11 4.45 -4.93 6.85
CA LEU A 11 5.36 -4.30 5.90
C LEU A 11 6.82 -4.56 6.27
N SER A 12 7.72 -4.51 5.29
CA SER A 12 9.16 -4.50 5.55
C SER A 12 9.58 -3.27 6.37
N GLU A 13 10.73 -3.28 7.04
CA GLU A 13 11.19 -2.13 7.83
C GLU A 13 11.32 -0.85 6.99
N GLY A 14 11.80 -0.95 5.75
CA GLY A 14 11.90 0.19 4.82
C GLY A 14 10.53 0.71 4.38
N ASP A 15 9.58 -0.18 4.12
CA ASP A 15 8.21 0.19 3.78
C ASP A 15 7.47 0.79 4.97
N GLN A 16 7.77 0.35 6.20
CA GLN A 16 7.22 0.95 7.42
C GLN A 16 7.66 2.41 7.57
N GLU A 17 8.93 2.74 7.30
CA GLU A 17 9.42 4.12 7.34
C GLU A 17 8.76 4.97 6.23
N THR A 18 8.66 4.42 5.02
CA THR A 18 8.06 5.09 3.87
C THR A 18 6.58 5.37 4.11
N CYS A 19 5.82 4.35 4.51
CA CYS A 19 4.41 4.46 4.90
C CYS A 19 4.19 5.53 5.99
N ALA A 20 5.02 5.54 7.04
CA ALA A 20 4.90 6.54 8.09
C ALA A 20 5.12 7.97 7.57
N ARG A 21 6.10 8.16 6.67
CA ARG A 21 6.39 9.45 6.06
C ARG A 21 5.27 9.90 5.12
N ASP A 22 4.73 9.01 4.31
CA ASP A 22 3.65 9.32 3.36
C ASP A 22 2.35 9.68 4.06
N ILE A 23 1.97 8.91 5.10
CA ILE A 23 0.81 9.24 5.96
C ILE A 23 0.97 10.64 6.57
N LEU A 24 2.15 10.99 7.07
CA LEU A 24 2.40 12.33 7.64
C LEU A 24 2.31 13.43 6.60
N ASN A 25 2.86 13.21 5.41
CA ASN A 25 2.81 14.17 4.31
C ASN A 25 1.36 14.40 3.85
N ALA A 26 0.61 13.32 3.64
CA ALA A 26 -0.80 13.38 3.27
C ALA A 26 -1.65 14.06 4.35
N ALA A 27 -1.43 13.76 5.63
CA ALA A 27 -2.09 14.42 6.75
C ALA A 27 -1.83 15.93 6.79
N ARG A 28 -0.58 16.35 6.60
CA ARG A 28 -0.21 17.78 6.57
C ARG A 28 -0.90 18.52 5.42
N ALA A 29 -0.92 17.94 4.22
CA ALA A 29 -1.59 18.51 3.05
C ALA A 29 -3.12 18.55 3.22
N SER A 30 -3.70 17.51 3.82
CA SER A 30 -5.12 17.45 4.12
C SER A 30 -5.55 18.49 5.16
N PHE A 31 -4.79 18.65 6.24
CA PHE A 31 -5.18 19.59 7.30
C PHE A 31 -4.94 21.05 6.92
N SER A 32 -3.94 21.36 6.09
CA SER A 32 -3.78 22.72 5.56
C SER A 32 -4.97 23.17 4.71
N THR A 33 -5.66 22.22 4.08
CA THR A 33 -6.84 22.47 3.24
C THR A 33 -8.16 22.18 3.94
N HIS A 34 -8.15 21.81 5.22
CA HIS A 34 -9.32 21.37 6.01
C HIS A 34 -10.11 20.23 5.36
N GLN A 35 -9.41 19.41 4.57
CA GLN A 35 -10.01 18.38 3.73
C GLN A 35 -9.24 17.07 3.90
N ALA A 36 -9.82 16.13 4.66
CA ALA A 36 -9.15 14.91 5.12
C ALA A 36 -8.98 13.81 4.04
N HIS A 37 -9.49 14.02 2.82
CA HIS A 37 -9.59 12.96 1.83
C HIS A 37 -8.25 12.34 1.44
N LEU A 38 -7.18 13.13 1.26
CA LEU A 38 -5.85 12.61 0.92
C LEU A 38 -5.27 11.75 2.03
N ALA A 39 -5.35 12.20 3.28
CA ALA A 39 -4.86 11.44 4.43
C ALA A 39 -5.58 10.08 4.58
N ILE A 40 -6.89 10.06 4.39
CA ILE A 40 -7.69 8.83 4.48
C ILE A 40 -7.37 7.88 3.33
N ALA A 41 -7.24 8.40 2.11
CA ALA A 41 -6.88 7.62 0.94
C ALA A 41 -5.50 6.96 1.12
N GLU A 42 -4.51 7.71 1.61
CA GLU A 42 -3.15 7.22 1.82
C GLU A 42 -3.10 6.10 2.87
N ILE A 43 -3.76 6.31 4.03
CA ILE A 43 -3.86 5.29 5.08
C ILE A 43 -4.55 4.02 4.55
N THR A 44 -5.61 4.19 3.77
CA THR A 44 -6.36 3.05 3.21
C THR A 44 -5.50 2.27 2.22
N SER A 45 -4.83 2.96 1.30
CA SER A 45 -3.92 2.35 0.32
C SER A 45 -2.88 1.47 1.00
N TRP A 46 -2.13 2.02 1.96
CA TRP A 46 -1.10 1.28 2.69
C TRP A 46 -1.64 0.11 3.51
N ARG A 47 -2.82 0.28 4.12
CA ARG A 47 -3.47 -0.79 4.87
C ARG A 47 -3.81 -1.97 3.97
N GLU A 48 -4.38 -1.71 2.79
CA GLU A 48 -4.72 -2.78 1.84
C GLU A 48 -3.46 -3.50 1.35
N THR A 49 -2.37 -2.77 1.07
CA THR A 49 -1.07 -3.38 0.75
C THR A 49 -0.56 -4.28 1.88
N ALA A 50 -0.61 -3.81 3.12
CA ALA A 50 -0.19 -4.59 4.28
C ALA A 50 -1.04 -5.86 4.47
N ILE A 51 -2.35 -5.77 4.25
CA ILE A 51 -3.26 -6.93 4.30
C ILE A 51 -2.93 -7.92 3.17
N ALA A 52 -2.67 -7.44 1.95
CA ALA A 52 -2.28 -8.28 0.83
C ALA A 52 -0.98 -9.04 1.14
N ILE A 53 0.04 -8.35 1.64
CA ILE A 53 1.32 -8.96 2.04
C ILE A 53 1.10 -10.01 3.15
N ALA A 54 0.31 -9.68 4.17
CA ALA A 54 -0.01 -10.62 5.25
C ALA A 54 -0.78 -11.86 4.76
N ALA A 55 -1.57 -11.72 3.69
CA ALA A 55 -2.23 -12.83 3.02
C ALA A 55 -1.30 -13.62 2.08
N GLY A 56 -0.02 -13.24 1.98
CA GLY A 56 0.96 -13.86 1.08
C GLY A 56 0.82 -13.45 -0.38
N LEU A 57 0.04 -12.40 -0.67
CA LEU A 57 -0.13 -11.87 -2.02
C LEU A 57 1.04 -10.92 -2.33
N GLY A 58 1.71 -11.15 -3.46
CA GLY A 58 2.82 -10.30 -3.94
C GLY A 58 4.21 -10.94 -3.91
N ASP A 59 4.38 -12.09 -3.25
CA ASP A 59 5.66 -12.85 -3.22
C ASP A 59 5.72 -13.96 -4.29
N GLY A 60 4.68 -14.09 -5.11
CA GLY A 60 4.68 -14.99 -6.26
C GLY A 60 5.67 -14.50 -7.31
N ARG A 61 6.62 -15.35 -7.73
CA ARG A 61 7.45 -15.07 -8.91
C ARG A 61 6.53 -14.80 -10.10
N VAL A 62 6.62 -13.61 -10.67
CA VAL A 62 5.94 -13.27 -11.92
C VAL A 62 6.53 -14.15 -13.00
N GLN A 63 5.72 -15.09 -13.49
CA GLN A 63 6.07 -15.90 -14.65
C GLN A 63 5.64 -15.13 -15.90
N TRP A 64 6.62 -14.57 -16.60
CA TRP A 64 6.39 -13.97 -17.90
C TRP A 64 6.19 -15.07 -18.94
N LEU A 65 5.27 -14.85 -19.88
CA LEU A 65 5.12 -15.72 -21.03
C LEU A 65 6.31 -15.49 -21.96
N ASP A 66 7.07 -16.55 -22.24
CA ASP A 66 8.19 -16.50 -23.19
C ASP A 66 7.69 -16.40 -24.65
N GLU A 67 6.45 -16.82 -24.91
CA GLU A 67 5.82 -16.85 -26.23
C GLU A 67 4.44 -16.17 -26.21
N PRO A 68 4.02 -15.52 -27.31
CA PRO A 68 2.70 -14.89 -27.39
C PRO A 68 1.59 -15.94 -27.40
N GLU A 69 0.71 -15.89 -26.41
CA GLU A 69 -0.45 -16.78 -26.29
C GLU A 69 -1.70 -16.13 -26.90
N ASN A 70 -2.50 -16.90 -27.65
CA ASN A 70 -3.75 -16.42 -28.23
C ASN A 70 -4.85 -16.40 -27.15
N VAL A 71 -5.28 -15.22 -26.75
CA VAL A 71 -6.35 -15.02 -25.75
C VAL A 71 -7.68 -14.69 -26.45
N GLU A 72 -8.78 -15.23 -25.93
CA GLU A 72 -10.12 -14.93 -26.46
C GLU A 72 -10.47 -13.44 -26.33
N ARG A 73 -11.34 -12.96 -27.23
CA ARG A 73 -11.81 -11.58 -27.20
C ARG A 73 -12.77 -11.38 -26.01
N PRO A 74 -12.72 -10.21 -25.33
CA PRO A 74 -13.58 -9.92 -24.18
C PRO A 74 -15.07 -9.96 -24.51
#